data_AF-A0AA38MR67-F1
#
_entry.id   AF-A0AA38MR67-F1
#
_cell.length_a   1.000
_cell.length_b   1.000
_cell.length_c   1.000
_cell.angle_alpha   90.00
_cell.angle_beta   90.00
_cell.angle_gamma   90.00
#
_symmetry.space_group_name_H-M   'P 1'
#
loop_
_entity.id
_entity.type
_entity.pdbx_description
1 polymer ?
#
loop_
_entity_poly.entity_id
_entity_poly.type
_entity_poly.pdbx_seq_one_letter_code
_entity_poly.pdbx_strand_id
1 'polypeptide(L)'
;MQAPRLLRSSVIKQIRRNYTESGLAKTTINDLPSPQGSWQTQNDANQRKFNAQLIGGIGLLTGTIIFGKAIGYLEFHNDLPKPADIPSYK
;
A
#
# COMPACT_ATOMS: atom_id res chain seq x y z
N MET A 1 -8.84 9.02 -27.02
CA MET A 1 -8.33 8.09 -25.97
C MET A 1 -8.84 8.59 -24.62
N GLN A 2 -9.89 7.98 -24.07
CA GLN A 2 -10.51 8.41 -22.80
C GLN A 2 -9.90 7.63 -21.64
N ALA A 3 -9.30 8.33 -20.69
CA ALA A 3 -8.85 7.77 -19.42
C ALA A 3 -10.06 7.57 -18.48
N PRO A 4 -10.15 6.43 -17.75
CA PRO A 4 -11.22 6.25 -16.78
C PRO A 4 -10.94 7.08 -15.52
N ARG A 5 -11.94 7.88 -15.11
CA ARG A 5 -11.92 8.74 -13.92
C ARG A 5 -11.83 7.88 -12.64
N LEU A 6 -10.75 8.04 -11.89
CA LEU A 6 -10.62 7.55 -10.53
C LEU A 6 -11.27 8.53 -9.56
N LEU A 7 -12.49 8.24 -9.12
CA LEU A 7 -13.07 8.85 -7.92
C LEU A 7 -13.86 7.79 -7.16
N ARG A 8 -13.17 7.00 -6.34
CA ARG A 8 -13.82 6.27 -5.26
C ARG A 8 -13.79 7.15 -4.01
N SER A 9 -14.79 8.01 -3.90
CA SER A 9 -15.14 8.62 -2.63
C SER A 9 -15.76 7.53 -1.76
N SER A 10 -15.02 7.02 -0.78
CA SER A 10 -15.60 6.25 0.31
C SER A 10 -16.33 7.21 1.24
N VAL A 11 -17.53 7.63 0.82
CA VAL A 11 -18.49 8.24 1.74
C VAL A 11 -18.93 7.14 2.70
N ILE A 12 -18.25 7.05 3.85
CA ILE A 12 -18.83 6.34 5.00
C ILE A 12 -20.01 7.20 5.45
N LYS A 13 -21.17 6.92 4.87
CA LYS A 13 -22.42 7.57 5.23
C LYS A 13 -22.74 7.07 6.64
N GLN A 14 -22.47 7.88 7.65
CA GLN A 14 -22.83 7.60 9.03
C GLN A 14 -24.38 7.54 9.08
N ILE A 15 -24.96 6.34 9.08
CA ILE A 15 -26.41 6.13 9.08
C ILE A 15 -26.93 6.51 10.47
N ARG A 16 -27.30 7.78 10.65
CA ARG A 16 -28.16 8.19 11.77
C ARG A 16 -29.58 7.77 11.44
N ARG A 17 -30.18 6.91 12.27
CA ARG A 17 -31.60 6.55 12.18
C ARG A 17 -32.43 7.71 12.74
N ASN A 18 -32.84 8.63 11.89
CA ASN A 18 -33.86 9.63 12.24
C ASN A 18 -35.23 9.04 11.91
N TYR A 19 -35.91 8.51 12.92
CA TYR A 19 -37.33 8.20 12.84
C TYR A 19 -38.12 9.49 13.04
N THR A 20 -38.31 10.26 11.97
CA THR A 20 -39.19 11.43 11.97
C THR A 20 -40.24 11.22 10.90
N GLU A 21 -41.45 10.90 11.34
CA GLU A 21 -42.64 10.80 10.50
C GLU A 21 -42.90 12.13 9.78
N SER A 22 -43.48 12.06 8.57
CA SER A 22 -43.95 13.18 7.70
C SER A 22 -43.12 13.59 6.46
N GLY A 23 -42.23 12.75 5.92
CA GLY A 23 -41.70 13.03 4.56
C GLY A 23 -40.53 12.19 4.04
N LEU A 24 -40.09 11.18 4.78
CA LEU A 24 -38.93 10.38 4.40
C LEU A 24 -39.33 9.21 3.47
N ALA A 25 -38.56 9.03 2.40
CA ALA A 25 -38.69 7.90 1.47
C ALA A 25 -38.78 6.59 2.27
N LYS A 26 -39.86 5.85 2.06
CA LYS A 26 -40.15 4.61 2.78
C LYS A 26 -39.01 3.62 2.51
N THR A 27 -38.22 3.30 3.53
CA THR A 27 -37.13 2.32 3.41
C THR A 27 -37.74 1.00 2.95
N THR A 28 -37.44 0.62 1.72
CA THR A 28 -37.93 -0.62 1.10
C THR A 28 -36.90 -1.73 1.28
N ILE A 29 -37.30 -2.99 1.10
CA ILE A 29 -36.39 -4.14 1.11
C ILE A 29 -35.27 -3.97 0.06
N ASN A 30 -35.51 -3.19 -0.99
CA ASN A 30 -34.50 -2.86 -2.00
C ASN A 30 -33.38 -1.91 -1.49
N ASP A 31 -33.55 -1.29 -0.32
CA ASP A 31 -32.54 -0.45 0.32
C ASP A 31 -31.57 -1.25 1.20
N LEU A 32 -31.77 -2.56 1.31
CA LEU A 32 -30.83 -3.45 1.99
C LEU A 32 -29.52 -3.51 1.19
N PRO A 33 -28.36 -3.54 1.86
CA PRO A 33 -27.09 -3.71 1.18
C PRO A 33 -27.11 -5.01 0.41
N SER A 34 -27.00 -4.89 -0.91
CA SER A 34 -26.77 -6.02 -1.79
C SER A 34 -25.47 -6.73 -1.37
N PRO A 35 -25.46 -8.08 -1.29
CA PRO A 35 -24.25 -8.81 -0.95
C PRO A 35 -23.15 -8.47 -1.96
N GLN A 36 -22.02 -7.93 -1.47
CA GLN A 36 -20.92 -7.41 -2.31
C GLN A 36 -20.05 -8.50 -2.97
N GLY A 37 -20.63 -9.69 -3.25
CA GLY A 37 -19.91 -10.85 -3.76
C GLY A 37 -19.11 -11.59 -2.69
N SER A 38 -18.23 -12.50 -3.12
CA SER A 38 -17.40 -13.27 -2.20
C SER A 38 -16.28 -12.40 -1.63
N TRP A 39 -16.09 -12.46 -0.31
CA TRP A 39 -14.98 -11.77 0.36
C TRP A 39 -13.62 -12.19 -0.22
N GLN A 40 -13.51 -13.46 -0.61
CA GLN A 40 -12.29 -14.07 -1.09
C GLN A 40 -11.81 -13.42 -2.39
N THR A 41 -12.70 -13.25 -3.38
CA THR A 41 -12.33 -12.61 -4.65
C THR A 41 -11.87 -11.17 -4.45
N GLN A 42 -12.51 -10.43 -3.55
CA GLN A 42 -12.09 -9.07 -3.22
C GLN A 42 -10.71 -9.04 -2.53
N ASN A 43 -10.49 -9.97 -1.60
CA ASN A 43 -9.22 -10.10 -0.89
C ASN A 43 -8.08 -10.48 -1.84
N ASP A 44 -8.28 -11.45 -2.73
CA ASP A 44 -7.28 -11.90 -3.71
C ASP A 44 -6.90 -10.78 -4.68
N ALA A 45 -7.89 -10.00 -5.14
CA ALA A 45 -7.64 -8.82 -5.98
C ALA A 45 -6.80 -7.75 -5.25
N ASN A 46 -7.09 -7.52 -3.97
CA ASN A 46 -6.32 -6.59 -3.15
C ASN A 46 -4.89 -7.09 -2.92
N GLN A 47 -4.71 -8.37 -2.61
CA GLN A 47 -3.38 -8.96 -2.43
C GLN A 47 -2.53 -8.82 -3.69
N ARG A 48 -3.09 -9.11 -4.87
CA ARG A 48 -2.37 -8.95 -6.14
C ARG A 48 -1.91 -7.50 -6.35
N LYS A 49 -2.75 -6.53 -6.02
CA LYS A 49 -2.41 -5.10 -6.09
C LYS A 49 -1.27 -4.74 -5.15
N PHE A 50 -1.35 -5.15 -3.89
CA PHE A 50 -0.32 -4.83 -2.90
C PHE A 50 1.00 -5.52 -3.19
N ASN A 51 0.97 -6.78 -3.65
CA ASN A 51 2.18 -7.49 -4.06
C ASN A 51 2.86 -6.80 -5.25
N ALA A 52 2.09 -6.32 -6.23
CA ALA A 52 2.65 -5.55 -7.35
C ALA A 52 3.29 -4.24 -6.88
N GLN A 53 2.66 -3.52 -5.95
CA GLN A 53 3.22 -2.31 -5.35
C GLN A 53 4.49 -2.59 -4.54
N LEU A 54 4.51 -3.69 -3.78
CA LEU A 54 5.66 -4.11 -3.00
C LEU A 54 6.86 -4.41 -3.91
N ILE A 55 6.67 -5.20 -4.97
CA ILE A 55 7.72 -5.52 -5.94
C ILE A 55 8.23 -4.25 -6.61
N GLY A 56 7.32 -3.36 -7.04
CA GLY A 56 7.69 -2.07 -7.62
C GLY A 56 8.49 -1.19 -6.65
N GLY A 57 8.07 -1.13 -5.39
CA GLY A 57 8.74 -0.36 -4.33
C GLY A 57 10.13 -0.91 -4.03
N ILE A 58 10.29 -2.23 -3.94
CA ILE A 58 11.60 -2.89 -3.77
C ILE A 58 12.51 -2.56 -4.95
N GLY A 59 12.02 -2.71 -6.19
CA GLY A 59 12.80 -2.39 -7.39
C GLY A 59 13.27 -0.94 -7.43
N LEU A 60 12.38 0.00 -7.09
CA LEU A 60 12.71 1.43 -7.06
C LEU A 60 13.74 1.74 -5.96
N LEU A 61 13.58 1.16 -4.77
CA LEU A 61 14.52 1.35 -3.66
C LEU A 61 15.91 0.79 -4.00
N THR A 62 15.98 -0.44 -4.50
CA THR A 62 17.23 -1.09 -4.92
C THR A 62 17.91 -0.30 -6.03
N GLY A 63 17.15 0.12 -7.05
CA GLY A 63 17.68 0.96 -8.13
C GLY A 63 18.24 2.29 -7.63
N THR A 64 17.54 2.95 -6.70
CA THR A 64 18.00 4.20 -6.08
C THR A 64 19.31 4.01 -5.31
N ILE A 65 19.45 2.94 -4.53
CA ILE A 65 20.68 2.64 -3.78
C ILE A 65 21.85 2.39 -4.72
N ILE A 66 21.65 1.56 -5.75
CA ILE A 66 22.70 1.25 -6.74
C ILE A 66 23.12 2.52 -7.48
N PHE A 67 22.15 3.31 -7.94
CA PHE A 67 22.41 4.56 -8.62
C PHE A 67 23.19 5.52 -7.73
N GLY A 68 22.73 5.77 -6.50
CA GLY A 68 23.41 6.63 -5.52
C GLY A 68 24.85 6.21 -5.23
N LYS A 69 25.11 4.90 -5.16
CA LYS A 69 26.46 4.35 -5.01
C LYS A 69 27.32 4.57 -6.26
N ALA A 70 26.75 4.39 -7.46
CA ALA A 70 27.47 4.56 -8.71
C ALA A 70 27.91 6.02 -8.96
N ILE A 71 27.10 6.99 -8.52
CA ILE A 71 27.42 8.43 -8.64
C ILE A 71 28.23 8.98 -7.47
N GLY A 72 28.61 8.14 -6.49
CA GLY A 72 29.43 8.53 -5.35
C GLY A 72 28.70 9.29 -4.24
N TYR A 73 27.36 9.31 -4.25
CA TYR A 73 26.56 9.93 -3.18
C TYR A 73 26.31 8.98 -1.99
N LEU A 74 26.55 7.68 -2.17
CA LEU A 74 26.31 6.66 -1.16
C LEU A 74 27.56 5.79 -0.97
N GLU A 75 28.32 6.07 0.08
CA GLU A 75 29.48 5.30 0.50
C GLU A 75 29.07 4.35 1.64
N PHE A 76 29.35 3.06 1.49
CA PHE A 76 29.14 2.09 2.56
C PHE A 76 30.49 1.76 3.19
N HIS A 77 30.77 2.36 4.34
CA HIS A 77 31.97 2.15 5.17
C HIS A 77 31.95 0.77 5.84
N ASN A 78 31.97 -0.29 5.04
CA ASN A 78 31.87 -1.69 5.49
C ASN A 78 33.24 -2.30 5.85
N ASP A 79 34.29 -1.51 5.81
CA ASP A 79 35.64 -1.85 6.17
C ASP A 79 35.82 -1.81 7.70
N LEU A 80 35.82 -2.99 8.31
CA LEU A 80 36.31 -3.17 9.68
C LEU A 80 37.84 -3.09 9.67
N PRO A 81 38.47 -2.40 10.64
CA PRO A 81 39.92 -2.34 10.72
C PRO A 81 40.48 -3.76 10.88
N LYS A 82 41.42 -4.13 10.01
CA LYS A 82 42.17 -5.38 10.21
C LYS A 82 42.96 -5.25 11.51
N PRO A 83 42.96 -6.28 12.38
CA PRO A 83 43.80 -6.26 13.57
C PRO A 83 45.26 -6.07 13.14
N ALA A 84 45.98 -5.23 13.87
CA ALA A 84 47.38 -4.94 13.58
C ALA A 84 48.21 -6.23 13.71
N ASP A 85 49.07 -6.49 12.71
CA ASP A 85 50.07 -7.56 12.78
C ASP A 85 51.21 -7.10 13.71
N ILE A 86 51.02 -7.34 15.01
CA ILE A 86 51.98 -6.96 16.05
C ILE A 86 52.85 -8.21 16.32
N PRO A 87 54.17 -8.16 16.04
CA PRO A 87 55.06 -9.31 16.24
C PRO A 87 55.21 -9.75 17.72
N SER A 88 54.64 -9.00 18.66
CA SER A 88 54.70 -9.25 20.12
C SER A 88 53.81 -10.39 20.64
N TYR A 89 52.96 -11.00 19.80
CA TYR A 89 51.99 -12.03 20.23
C TYR A 89 52.20 -13.42 19.59
N LYS A 90 53.37 -13.68 18.98
CA LYS A 90 53.81 -15.02 18.55
C LYS A 90 54.85 -15.56 19.52
#